data_AF-A0A6G0QE67-F1
#
_entry.id   AF-A0A6G0QE67-F1
#
_cell.length_a   1.000
_cell.length_b   1.000
_cell.length_c   1.000
_cell.angle_alpha   90.00
_cell.angle_beta   90.00
_cell.angle_gamma   90.00
#
_symmetry.space_group_name_H-M   'P 1'
#
loop_
_entity.id
_entity.type
_entity.pdbx_description
1 polymer ?
#
loop_
_entity_poly.entity_id
_entity_poly.type
_entity_poly.pdbx_seq_one_letter_code
_entity_poly.pdbx_strand_id
1 'polypeptide(L)'
;MLPLLLQVRSYLKFMTPHKNTEALIEPPRESETGQLATLCPVKELYIAQVRWNIEALYYYEVGHGRLCHFIVPQYNIHGNYLLGPVKSQASSNTPSSCANDSFPLEYYFYHGSIGYYAFYEDVEGTYCALDKTAYVRVRGLGTYDINGSTLVDDSGGDGYRKSYWYSIFCGVWLLYRTIQMRRCYVSCKRYGRRCDFTGESICRKTAVVYVQENMRQTAHGATNYHRTVMLYLLIEGLMSDLFMLIAQDGILVKIQYISLGYNLSGVLLLVYEMIENMRWLREKWRMFVKRMVFCYESSMFGELLSVVGLQHYITTINRSSLRDSGPAALEVSYYVWSLVGHGTIVLGLVTFIVSVRALWAFIYVSWKHRTLAVFFAPCCVDTTLALRNKMTLLGGYRWEDGKLYYTKDALKAFGLLKMEEADGSAFVVLRKTRWFEILADNLLVIGVTTGAGMSPCDERPCTGMVSFFDHNVGGDSNLRDARRSLGFWMRNKVSADSKS
;
A
#
# COMPACT_ATOMS: atom_id res chain seq x y z
N MET A 1 4.87 4.47 13.48
CA MET A 1 5.39 5.85 13.45
C MET A 1 6.38 6.05 12.32
N LEU A 2 7.37 5.16 12.14
CA LEU A 2 8.37 5.28 11.06
C LEU A 2 7.79 5.49 9.64
N PRO A 3 6.80 4.72 9.15
CA PRO A 3 6.23 4.98 7.82
C PRO A 3 5.66 6.39 7.65
N LEU A 4 4.96 6.92 8.67
CA LEU A 4 4.41 8.27 8.64
C LEU A 4 5.52 9.33 8.53
N LEU A 5 6.61 9.18 9.30
CA LEU A 5 7.75 10.11 9.24
C LEU A 5 8.41 10.11 7.86
N LEU A 6 8.54 8.94 7.23
CA LEU A 6 9.08 8.81 5.88
C LEU A 6 8.18 9.48 4.85
N GLN A 7 6.86 9.32 4.96
CA GLN A 7 5.90 10.00 4.08
C GLN A 7 5.93 11.52 4.27
N VAL A 8 6.01 12.01 5.51
CA VAL A 8 6.16 13.45 5.79
C VAL A 8 7.44 13.99 5.16
N ARG A 9 8.55 13.26 5.27
CA ARG A 9 9.81 13.63 4.60
C ARG A 9 9.66 13.70 3.08
N SER A 10 9.06 12.68 2.46
CA SER A 10 8.83 12.66 1.01
C SER A 10 7.96 13.84 0.58
N TYR A 11 6.86 14.08 1.31
CA TYR A 11 5.96 15.20 1.07
C TYR A 11 6.68 16.55 1.15
N LEU A 12 7.46 16.78 2.20
CA LEU A 12 8.23 18.03 2.36
C LEU A 12 9.20 18.25 1.19
N LYS A 13 9.85 17.20 0.69
CA LYS A 13 10.74 17.31 -0.48
C LYS A 13 9.95 17.71 -1.73
N PHE A 14 8.84 17.05 -2.02
CA PHE A 14 8.09 17.28 -3.26
C PHE A 14 7.22 18.53 -3.25
N MET A 15 6.75 18.99 -2.09
CA MET A 15 5.98 20.24 -1.97
C MET A 15 6.87 21.50 -2.05
N THR A 16 8.18 21.34 -1.84
CA THR A 16 9.11 22.47 -1.84
C THR A 16 9.22 23.01 -3.27
N PRO A 17 9.05 24.33 -3.48
CA PRO A 17 9.22 24.92 -4.81
C PRO A 17 10.62 24.67 -5.37
N HIS A 18 10.70 24.35 -6.65
CA HIS A 18 11.95 24.10 -7.36
C HIS A 18 12.10 25.04 -8.55
N LYS A 19 13.30 25.05 -9.14
CA LYS A 19 13.59 25.77 -10.39
C LYS A 19 14.27 24.82 -11.35
N ASN A 20 13.96 24.97 -12.63
CA ASN A 20 14.71 24.28 -13.67
C ASN A 20 16.11 24.90 -13.74
N THR A 21 17.13 24.06 -13.94
CA THR A 21 18.49 24.52 -14.21
C THR A 21 18.50 25.33 -15.51
N GLU A 22 19.01 26.56 -15.46
CA GLU A 22 18.90 27.54 -16.57
C GLU A 22 19.49 27.00 -17.88
N ALA A 23 20.62 26.29 -17.80
CA ALA A 23 21.28 25.67 -18.96
C ALA A 23 20.47 24.54 -19.62
N LEU A 24 19.41 24.06 -18.98
CA LEU A 24 18.55 22.99 -19.48
C LEU A 24 17.21 23.50 -20.04
N ILE A 25 16.94 24.81 -19.92
CA ILE A 25 15.74 25.44 -20.48
C ILE A 25 15.91 25.59 -21.98
N GLU A 26 14.84 25.33 -22.74
CA GLU A 26 14.91 25.41 -24.19
C GLU A 26 15.08 26.85 -24.66
N PRO A 27 16.01 27.10 -25.61
CA PRO A 27 16.16 28.42 -26.19
C PRO A 27 14.96 28.75 -27.09
N PRO A 28 14.61 30.04 -27.28
CA PRO A 28 13.51 30.47 -28.15
C PRO A 28 13.93 30.42 -29.63
N ARG A 29 14.27 29.23 -30.14
CA ARG A 29 14.72 28.97 -31.52
C ARG A 29 14.07 27.69 -32.04
N GLU A 30 14.17 27.43 -33.34
CA GLU A 30 13.67 26.17 -33.91
C GLU A 30 14.55 24.99 -33.49
N SER A 31 13.90 23.87 -33.17
CA SER A 31 14.54 22.62 -32.76
C SER A 31 15.01 21.82 -33.98
N GLU A 32 16.12 21.10 -33.85
CA GLU A 32 16.65 20.24 -34.89
C GLU A 32 16.32 18.76 -34.64
N THR A 33 15.93 18.04 -35.69
CA THR A 33 15.59 16.59 -35.64
C THR A 33 16.54 15.71 -36.46
N GLY A 34 17.52 16.31 -37.14
CA GLY A 34 18.48 15.60 -37.98
C GLY A 34 19.52 14.82 -37.17
N GLN A 35 19.84 13.60 -37.60
CA GLN A 35 20.96 12.80 -37.06
C GLN A 35 20.92 12.59 -35.52
N LEU A 36 19.74 12.46 -34.91
CA LEU A 36 19.58 12.29 -33.45
C LEU A 36 20.43 11.16 -32.86
N ALA A 37 20.55 10.04 -33.56
CA ALA A 37 21.31 8.88 -33.09
C ALA A 37 22.81 9.14 -32.88
N THR A 38 23.38 10.13 -33.58
CA THR A 38 24.80 10.52 -33.44
C THR A 38 24.95 11.75 -32.56
N LEU A 39 24.06 12.74 -32.70
CA LEU A 39 24.17 14.02 -32.00
C LEU A 39 23.62 13.98 -30.57
N CYS A 40 22.61 13.15 -30.33
CA CYS A 40 21.97 12.90 -29.05
C CYS A 40 22.09 11.39 -28.70
N PRO A 41 23.30 10.91 -28.37
CA PRO A 41 23.60 9.47 -28.39
C PRO A 41 23.15 8.70 -27.14
N VAL A 42 22.56 9.38 -26.14
CA VAL A 42 22.18 8.78 -24.86
C VAL A 42 20.99 7.85 -25.05
N LYS A 43 21.11 6.59 -24.63
CA LYS A 43 20.06 5.56 -24.80
C LYS A 43 19.46 5.06 -23.48
N GLU A 44 20.25 5.09 -22.42
CA GLU A 44 19.84 4.60 -21.11
C GLU A 44 20.25 5.61 -20.02
N LEU A 45 19.41 5.79 -19.02
CA LEU A 45 19.73 6.44 -17.75
C LEU A 45 19.90 5.36 -16.68
N TYR A 46 20.96 5.47 -15.88
CA TYR A 46 21.18 4.65 -14.70
C TYR A 46 21.03 5.51 -13.44
N ILE A 47 19.88 5.35 -12.77
CA ILE A 47 19.46 6.15 -11.60
C ILE A 47 19.02 5.17 -10.51
N ALA A 48 19.52 5.37 -9.28
CA ALA A 48 19.12 4.57 -8.11
C ALA A 48 19.15 3.04 -8.32
N GLN A 49 20.15 2.55 -9.06
CA GLN A 49 20.34 1.15 -9.44
C GLN A 49 19.31 0.57 -10.42
N VAL A 50 18.51 1.43 -11.04
CA VAL A 50 17.55 1.08 -12.08
C VAL A 50 18.00 1.66 -13.41
N ARG A 51 17.80 0.89 -14.49
CA ARG A 51 18.02 1.35 -15.86
C ARG A 51 16.70 1.78 -16.49
N TRP A 52 16.68 2.97 -17.08
CA TRP A 52 15.56 3.56 -17.79
C TRP A 52 15.97 3.81 -19.24
N ASN A 53 15.20 3.32 -20.21
CA ASN A 53 15.49 3.66 -21.60
C ASN A 53 14.91 5.02 -21.91
N ILE A 54 15.65 5.79 -22.70
CA ILE A 54 15.19 7.08 -23.19
C ILE A 54 15.26 7.11 -24.71
N GLU A 55 14.48 8.01 -25.29
CA GLU A 55 14.49 8.32 -26.72
C GLU A 55 14.62 9.83 -26.89
N ALA A 56 15.59 10.28 -27.70
CA ALA A 56 15.75 11.69 -28.02
C ALA A 56 14.83 12.06 -29.19
N LEU A 57 14.14 13.20 -29.09
CA LEU A 57 13.19 13.66 -30.11
C LEU A 57 13.72 14.81 -30.97
N TYR A 58 14.44 15.73 -30.35
CA TYR A 58 15.01 16.91 -31.00
C TYR A 58 16.14 17.50 -30.14
N TYR A 59 16.87 18.46 -30.69
CA TYR A 59 17.96 19.12 -29.98
C TYR A 59 18.16 20.58 -30.40
N TYR A 60 18.95 21.28 -29.59
CA TYR A 60 19.46 22.62 -29.85
C TYR A 60 20.98 22.64 -29.65
N GLU A 61 21.67 23.29 -30.58
CA GLU A 61 23.08 23.66 -30.38
C GLU A 61 23.18 24.85 -29.42
N VAL A 62 23.95 24.68 -28.35
CA VAL A 62 24.19 25.72 -27.34
C VAL A 62 25.68 25.93 -27.14
N GLY A 63 26.09 27.11 -26.65
CA GLY A 63 27.51 27.48 -26.57
C GLY A 63 28.40 26.53 -25.75
N HIS A 64 27.79 25.74 -24.84
CA HIS A 64 28.49 24.83 -23.92
C HIS A 64 28.19 23.35 -24.17
N GLY A 65 27.64 22.98 -25.34
CA GLY A 65 27.34 21.59 -25.67
C GLY A 65 26.07 21.47 -26.50
N ARG A 66 25.36 20.35 -26.32
CA ARG A 66 24.09 20.10 -27.02
C ARG A 66 22.99 19.82 -26.02
N LEU A 67 21.89 20.57 -26.14
CA LEU A 67 20.68 20.37 -25.35
C LEU A 67 19.75 19.44 -26.14
N CYS A 68 19.50 18.23 -25.65
CA CYS A 68 18.65 17.24 -26.30
C CYS A 68 17.39 17.04 -25.46
N HIS A 69 16.22 17.11 -26.10
CA HIS A 69 14.98 16.71 -25.49
C HIS A 69 14.82 15.19 -25.57
N PHE A 70 14.41 14.58 -24.47
CA PHE A 70 14.21 13.14 -24.37
C PHE A 70 12.90 12.79 -23.69
N ILE A 71 12.44 11.58 -24.00
CA ILE A 71 11.25 11.00 -23.42
C ILE A 71 11.51 9.62 -22.85
N VAL A 72 10.68 9.21 -21.89
CA VAL A 72 10.47 7.79 -21.56
C VAL A 72 9.01 7.46 -21.87
N PRO A 73 8.70 6.94 -23.07
CA PRO A 73 7.33 6.81 -23.55
C PRO A 73 6.42 6.02 -22.60
N GLN A 74 6.98 5.00 -21.94
CA GLN A 74 6.25 4.06 -21.07
C GLN A 74 5.84 4.66 -19.74
N TYR A 75 6.36 5.84 -19.40
CA TYR A 75 6.17 6.45 -18.09
C TYR A 75 5.78 7.93 -18.20
N ASN A 76 5.43 8.46 -19.38
CA ASN A 76 5.05 9.87 -19.52
C ASN A 76 6.10 10.80 -18.88
N ILE A 77 7.36 10.56 -19.23
CA ILE A 77 8.52 11.35 -18.80
C ILE A 77 8.97 12.21 -19.96
N HIS A 78 9.13 13.50 -19.71
CA HIS A 78 9.63 14.49 -20.65
C HIS A 78 10.71 15.32 -19.97
N GLY A 79 11.82 15.57 -20.66
CA GLY A 79 12.93 16.28 -20.07
C GLY A 79 14.00 16.67 -21.08
N ASN A 80 14.96 17.45 -20.61
CA ASN A 80 16.07 17.94 -21.41
C ASN A 80 17.38 17.53 -20.73
N TYR A 81 18.32 17.02 -21.50
CA TYR A 81 19.69 16.78 -21.06
C TYR A 81 20.68 17.64 -21.84
N LEU A 82 21.67 18.17 -21.14
CA LEU A 82 22.81 18.86 -21.72
C LEU A 82 24.00 17.91 -21.71
N LEU A 83 24.51 17.61 -22.91
CA LEU A 83 25.73 16.83 -23.08
C LEU A 83 26.91 17.78 -23.33
N GLY A 84 27.90 17.73 -22.43
CA GLY A 84 29.08 18.56 -22.57
C GLY A 84 30.04 18.06 -23.65
N PRO A 85 30.82 18.97 -24.28
CA PRO A 85 31.62 18.66 -25.46
C PRO A 85 32.97 17.98 -25.15
N VAL A 86 33.44 18.03 -23.90
CA VAL A 86 34.78 17.56 -23.51
C VAL A 86 34.66 16.44 -22.48
N LYS A 87 35.53 15.44 -22.59
CA LYS A 87 35.63 14.34 -21.61
C LYS A 87 35.91 14.87 -20.21
N SER A 88 35.25 14.29 -19.21
CA SER A 88 35.41 14.65 -17.80
C SER A 88 35.74 13.43 -16.94
N GLN A 89 36.12 13.67 -15.68
CA GLN A 89 36.22 12.61 -14.70
C GLN A 89 34.88 11.90 -14.56
N ALA A 90 34.89 10.57 -14.66
CA ALA A 90 33.69 9.76 -14.54
C ALA A 90 33.03 9.92 -13.16
N SER A 91 31.70 9.91 -13.15
CA SER A 91 30.94 9.94 -11.91
C SER A 91 31.19 8.65 -11.10
N SER A 92 31.07 8.74 -9.77
CA SER A 92 31.42 7.59 -8.90
C SER A 92 30.51 6.35 -9.04
N ASN A 93 29.37 6.43 -9.73
CA ASN A 93 28.54 5.28 -10.10
C ASN A 93 28.76 4.80 -11.55
N THR A 94 29.67 5.44 -12.29
CA THR A 94 30.10 5.00 -13.62
C THR A 94 31.03 3.78 -13.49
N PRO A 95 30.84 2.72 -14.32
CA PRO A 95 31.74 1.57 -14.36
C PRO A 95 33.18 1.98 -14.70
N SER A 96 34.16 1.28 -14.15
CA SER A 96 35.58 1.54 -14.41
C SER A 96 35.95 1.43 -15.89
N SER A 97 35.23 0.60 -16.66
CA SER A 97 35.40 0.49 -18.12
C SER A 97 35.12 1.79 -18.87
N CYS A 98 34.35 2.70 -18.29
CA CYS A 98 33.94 3.98 -18.89
C CYS A 98 34.77 5.18 -18.40
N ALA A 99 35.78 4.96 -17.55
CA ALA A 99 36.51 6.04 -16.88
C ALA A 99 37.13 7.08 -17.85
N ASN A 100 37.60 6.63 -19.02
CA ASN A 100 38.27 7.47 -20.02
C ASN A 100 37.34 7.91 -21.18
N ASP A 101 36.09 7.49 -21.17
CA ASP A 101 35.10 7.75 -22.24
C ASP A 101 33.81 8.34 -21.65
N SER A 102 33.98 9.13 -20.60
CA SER A 102 32.91 9.82 -19.87
C SER A 102 32.85 11.29 -20.25
N PHE A 103 31.64 11.79 -20.50
CA PHE A 103 31.32 13.18 -20.80
C PHE A 103 30.39 13.73 -19.72
N PRO A 104 30.52 15.00 -19.30
CA PRO A 104 29.63 15.57 -18.30
C PRO A 104 28.22 15.66 -18.87
N LEU A 105 27.25 15.30 -18.04
CA LEU A 105 25.85 15.30 -18.41
C LEU A 105 25.00 15.78 -17.24
N GLU A 106 24.15 16.76 -17.52
CA GLU A 106 23.11 17.25 -16.60
C GLU A 106 21.77 17.11 -17.29
N TYR A 107 20.72 16.81 -16.53
CA TYR A 107 19.36 16.81 -17.07
C TYR A 107 18.34 17.11 -15.99
N TYR A 108 17.15 17.51 -16.46
CA TYR A 108 15.96 17.41 -15.66
C TYR A 108 14.89 16.65 -16.44
N PHE A 109 13.92 16.09 -15.72
CA PHE A 109 12.68 15.67 -16.34
C PHE A 109 11.49 15.92 -15.41
N TYR A 110 10.32 15.90 -16.03
CA TYR A 110 9.04 15.76 -15.37
C TYR A 110 8.42 14.41 -15.70
N HIS A 111 7.99 13.69 -14.67
CA HIS A 111 7.27 12.43 -14.77
C HIS A 111 5.81 12.64 -14.39
N GLY A 112 4.90 12.57 -15.37
CA GLY A 112 3.48 12.78 -15.12
C GLY A 112 2.88 11.74 -14.17
N SER A 113 2.09 12.20 -13.20
CA SER A 113 1.36 11.34 -12.24
C SER A 113 -0.03 10.96 -12.77
N ILE A 114 -0.83 10.27 -11.97
CA ILE A 114 -2.27 10.04 -12.23
C ILE A 114 -3.09 11.31 -11.96
N GLY A 115 -2.65 12.14 -11.01
CA GLY A 115 -3.25 13.46 -10.76
C GLY A 115 -2.81 14.51 -11.80
N TYR A 116 -3.36 15.73 -11.72
CA TYR A 116 -2.93 16.86 -12.55
C TYR A 116 -1.61 17.47 -12.03
N TYR A 117 -0.56 16.66 -11.94
CA TYR A 117 0.79 17.11 -11.61
C TYR A 117 1.85 16.12 -12.12
N ALA A 118 3.08 16.57 -12.19
CA ALA A 118 4.25 15.77 -12.53
C ALA A 118 5.34 15.89 -11.45
N PHE A 119 6.09 14.82 -11.23
CA PHE A 119 7.29 14.81 -10.39
C PHE A 119 8.47 15.36 -11.15
N TYR A 120 9.19 16.29 -10.53
CA TYR A 120 10.40 16.89 -11.06
C TYR A 120 11.63 16.19 -10.48
N GLU A 121 12.61 15.93 -11.34
CA GLU A 121 13.92 15.44 -10.98
C GLU A 121 15.01 16.26 -11.70
N ASP A 122 16.00 16.73 -10.96
CA ASP A 122 17.20 17.42 -11.47
C ASP A 122 18.43 16.60 -11.12
N VAL A 123 19.27 16.32 -12.10
CA VAL A 123 20.25 15.24 -12.03
C VAL A 123 21.55 15.63 -12.71
N GLU A 124 22.67 15.21 -12.11
CA GLU A 124 24.02 15.43 -12.64
C GLU A 124 24.82 14.13 -12.67
N GLY A 125 25.76 14.02 -13.60
CA GLY A 125 26.67 12.89 -13.68
C GLY A 125 27.44 12.86 -14.98
N THR A 126 27.66 11.66 -15.50
CA THR A 126 28.44 11.46 -16.73
C THR A 126 27.84 10.44 -17.67
N TYR A 127 27.84 10.77 -18.95
CA TYR A 127 27.52 9.89 -20.06
C TYR A 127 28.72 9.05 -20.48
N CYS A 128 28.57 7.73 -20.58
CA CYS A 128 29.59 6.84 -21.14
C CYS A 128 29.35 6.58 -22.63
N ALA A 129 30.33 6.90 -23.47
CA ALA A 129 30.23 6.71 -24.92
C ALA A 129 30.30 5.23 -25.36
N LEU A 130 30.90 4.36 -24.55
CA LEU A 130 31.08 2.93 -24.88
C LEU A 130 29.77 2.14 -24.80
N ASP A 131 28.98 2.36 -23.75
CA ASP A 131 27.72 1.63 -23.52
C ASP A 131 26.47 2.50 -23.73
N LYS A 132 26.65 3.77 -24.09
CA LYS A 132 25.59 4.76 -24.35
C LYS A 132 24.67 5.02 -23.15
N THR A 133 25.18 4.82 -21.94
CA THR A 133 24.42 5.00 -20.68
C THR A 133 24.88 6.26 -19.95
N ALA A 134 23.93 7.04 -19.45
CA ALA A 134 24.18 8.13 -18.51
C ALA A 134 24.14 7.61 -17.07
N TYR A 135 25.25 7.72 -16.35
CA TYR A 135 25.38 7.36 -14.95
C TYR A 135 25.31 8.62 -14.10
N VAL A 136 24.27 8.73 -13.29
CA VAL A 136 23.85 10.02 -12.75
C VAL A 136 23.36 9.93 -11.32
N ARG A 137 23.26 11.07 -10.65
CA ARG A 137 22.78 11.23 -9.29
C ARG A 137 21.87 12.43 -9.15
N VAL A 138 20.80 12.24 -8.39
CA VAL A 138 19.78 13.27 -8.19
C VAL A 138 20.29 14.36 -7.28
N ARG A 139 20.17 15.59 -7.77
CA ARG A 139 20.51 16.85 -7.09
C ARG A 139 19.26 17.53 -6.54
N GLY A 140 18.17 17.54 -7.30
CA GLY A 140 16.93 18.24 -6.98
C GLY A 140 15.69 17.39 -7.19
N LEU A 141 14.67 17.65 -6.38
CA LEU A 141 13.34 17.06 -6.49
C LEU A 141 12.28 18.14 -6.32
N GLY A 142 11.13 17.93 -6.95
CA GLY A 142 9.99 18.83 -6.82
C GLY A 142 8.75 18.25 -7.48
N THR A 143 7.72 19.10 -7.62
CA THR A 143 6.50 18.76 -8.34
C THR A 143 5.95 19.99 -9.04
N TYR A 144 5.24 19.83 -10.15
CA TYR A 144 4.59 20.94 -10.85
C TYR A 144 3.22 20.53 -11.38
N ASP A 145 2.25 21.46 -11.37
CA ASP A 145 0.89 21.22 -11.87
C ASP A 145 0.89 21.19 -13.40
N ILE A 146 1.33 20.07 -13.95
CA ILE A 146 1.45 19.83 -15.39
C ILE A 146 1.26 18.34 -15.68
N ASN A 147 0.56 17.99 -16.76
CA ASN A 147 0.41 16.61 -17.20
C ASN A 147 -0.13 16.52 -18.64
N GLY A 148 -0.16 15.32 -19.22
CA GLY A 148 -0.72 15.07 -20.54
C GLY A 148 -0.05 15.91 -21.63
N SER A 149 -0.82 16.48 -22.55
CA SER A 149 -0.27 17.30 -23.66
C SER A 149 0.53 18.50 -23.16
N THR A 150 0.08 19.18 -22.11
CA THR A 150 0.81 20.34 -21.56
C THR A 150 2.21 19.99 -21.07
N LEU A 151 2.44 18.74 -20.63
CA LEU A 151 3.76 18.26 -20.24
C LEU A 151 4.67 18.00 -21.46
N VAL A 152 4.09 17.54 -22.57
CA VAL A 152 4.84 17.32 -23.82
C VAL A 152 5.37 18.64 -24.39
N ASP A 153 4.57 19.71 -24.24
CA ASP A 153 4.87 21.04 -24.78
C ASP A 153 5.65 21.94 -23.79
N ASP A 154 6.10 21.43 -22.63
CA ASP A 154 6.82 22.24 -21.64
C ASP A 154 8.28 22.45 -22.03
N SER A 155 8.61 23.68 -22.42
CA SER A 155 9.97 24.13 -22.74
C SER A 155 10.82 24.51 -21.52
N GLY A 156 10.27 24.39 -20.31
CA GLY A 156 10.90 24.84 -19.07
C GLY A 156 10.66 26.32 -18.77
N GLY A 157 11.23 26.81 -17.68
CA GLY A 157 11.05 28.19 -17.23
C GLY A 157 11.99 28.59 -16.09
N ASP A 158 12.25 29.88 -15.98
CA ASP A 158 13.19 30.52 -15.04
C ASP A 158 12.58 30.77 -13.63
N GLY A 159 11.26 30.80 -13.56
CA GLY A 159 10.49 30.97 -12.34
C GLY A 159 10.49 29.75 -11.41
N TYR A 160 10.17 29.99 -10.13
CA TYR A 160 9.89 28.90 -9.19
C TYR A 160 8.60 28.17 -9.59
N ARG A 161 8.69 26.84 -9.65
CA ARG A 161 7.60 25.93 -9.97
C ARG A 161 7.25 25.11 -8.73
N LYS A 162 5.96 24.81 -8.55
CA LYS A 162 5.45 23.94 -7.48
C LYS A 162 4.08 23.36 -7.87
N SER A 163 3.69 22.23 -7.28
CA SER A 163 2.35 21.67 -7.45
C SER A 163 1.46 22.00 -6.26
N TYR A 164 0.37 22.73 -6.50
CA TYR A 164 -0.70 22.91 -5.53
C TYR A 164 -1.55 21.65 -5.41
N TRP A 165 -1.73 20.92 -6.51
CA TRP A 165 -2.47 19.65 -6.52
C TRP A 165 -1.84 18.64 -5.57
N TYR A 166 -0.56 18.35 -5.76
CA TYR A 166 0.23 17.48 -4.90
C TYR A 166 0.16 17.93 -3.44
N SER A 167 0.41 19.22 -3.20
CA SER A 167 0.43 19.80 -1.85
C SER A 167 -0.90 19.57 -1.12
N ILE A 168 -2.03 19.79 -1.78
CA ILE A 168 -3.36 19.64 -1.16
C ILE A 168 -3.68 18.16 -0.91
N PHE A 169 -3.60 17.31 -1.94
CA PHE A 169 -4.07 15.93 -1.82
C PHE A 169 -3.15 15.07 -0.96
N CYS A 170 -1.83 15.18 -1.12
CA CYS A 170 -0.88 14.51 -0.23
C CYS A 170 -0.93 15.10 1.19
N GLY A 171 -1.16 16.40 1.34
CA GLY A 171 -1.38 17.03 2.64
C GLY A 171 -2.60 16.46 3.38
N VAL A 172 -3.74 16.34 2.68
CA VAL A 172 -4.97 15.71 3.21
C VAL A 172 -4.71 14.25 3.58
N TRP A 173 -4.00 13.51 2.74
CA TRP A 173 -3.61 12.13 3.03
C TRP A 173 -2.77 12.01 4.31
N LEU A 174 -1.75 12.86 4.46
CA LEU A 174 -0.89 12.88 5.65
C LEU A 174 -1.65 13.27 6.91
N LEU A 175 -2.54 14.26 6.82
CA LEU A 175 -3.41 14.64 7.92
C LEU A 175 -4.28 13.46 8.35
N TYR A 176 -4.90 12.76 7.38
CA TYR A 176 -5.70 11.57 7.65
C TYR A 176 -4.87 10.48 8.34
N ARG A 177 -3.67 10.17 7.83
CA ARG A 177 -2.76 9.19 8.44
C ARG A 177 -2.37 9.57 9.86
N THR A 178 -2.17 10.85 10.13
CA THR A 178 -1.87 11.35 11.49
C THR A 178 -3.04 11.11 12.43
N ILE A 179 -4.28 11.41 11.99
CA ILE A 179 -5.50 11.16 12.76
C ILE A 179 -5.68 9.66 13.02
N GLN A 180 -5.47 8.82 12.00
CA GLN A 180 -5.51 7.37 12.10
C GLN A 180 -4.53 6.85 13.16
N MET A 181 -3.28 7.33 13.14
CA MET A 181 -2.25 6.92 14.10
C MET A 181 -2.59 7.35 15.53
N ARG A 182 -3.12 8.58 15.70
CA ARG A 182 -3.62 9.06 16.99
C ARG A 182 -4.76 8.19 17.51
N ARG A 183 -5.74 7.86 16.68
CA ARG A 183 -6.87 6.97 17.02
C ARG A 183 -6.37 5.59 17.45
N CYS A 184 -5.44 5.01 16.69
CA CYS A 184 -4.83 3.73 17.03
C CYS A 184 -4.13 3.80 18.39
N TYR A 185 -3.30 4.81 18.62
CA TYR A 185 -2.58 4.99 19.89
C TYR A 185 -3.54 5.07 21.09
N VAL A 186 -4.59 5.88 21.00
CA VAL A 186 -5.57 6.01 22.09
C VAL A 186 -6.33 4.69 22.31
N SER A 187 -6.70 3.98 21.24
CA SER A 187 -7.36 2.67 21.35
C SER A 187 -6.47 1.65 22.06
N CYS A 188 -5.21 1.53 21.64
CA CYS A 188 -4.22 0.66 22.27
C CYS A 188 -3.99 1.02 23.75
N LYS A 189 -3.88 2.32 24.06
CA LYS A 189 -3.73 2.79 25.45
C LYS A 189 -4.91 2.40 26.33
N ARG A 190 -6.15 2.57 25.83
CA ARG A 190 -7.38 2.19 26.57
C ARG A 190 -7.48 0.68 26.73
N TYR A 191 -7.09 -0.08 25.70
CA TYR A 191 -7.09 -1.53 25.74
C TYR A 191 -6.06 -2.08 26.74
N GLY A 192 -4.84 -1.52 26.77
CA GLY A 192 -3.82 -1.84 27.77
C GLY A 192 -4.32 -1.59 29.20
N ARG A 193 -4.87 -0.40 29.47
CA ARG A 193 -5.47 -0.08 30.77
C ARG A 193 -6.55 -1.07 31.18
N ARG A 194 -7.41 -1.49 30.24
CA ARG A 194 -8.46 -2.47 30.52
C ARG A 194 -7.86 -3.82 30.93
N CYS A 195 -6.82 -4.26 30.25
CA CYS A 195 -6.12 -5.49 30.58
C CYS A 195 -5.49 -5.40 31.98
N ASP A 196 -4.90 -4.25 32.34
CA ASP A 196 -4.37 -4.00 33.69
C ASP A 196 -5.49 -4.09 34.75
N PHE A 197 -6.65 -3.46 34.52
CA PHE A 197 -7.78 -3.50 35.44
C PHE A 197 -8.40 -4.90 35.62
N THR A 198 -8.36 -5.74 34.59
CA THR A 198 -8.91 -7.11 34.65
C THR A 198 -7.86 -8.16 35.00
N GLY A 199 -6.62 -7.78 35.30
CA GLY A 199 -5.53 -8.73 35.62
C GLY A 199 -5.09 -9.60 34.44
N GLU A 200 -5.33 -9.15 33.22
CA GLU A 200 -5.21 -9.92 31.99
C GLU A 200 -3.89 -9.62 31.28
N SER A 201 -3.01 -10.61 31.12
CA SER A 201 -1.71 -10.36 30.46
C SER A 201 -1.84 -10.22 28.94
N ILE A 202 -1.11 -9.28 28.33
CA ILE A 202 -1.04 -9.12 26.87
C ILE A 202 0.33 -9.60 26.39
N CYS A 203 0.37 -10.68 25.61
CA CYS A 203 1.60 -11.09 24.95
C CYS A 203 1.89 -10.24 23.70
N ARG A 204 3.16 -10.21 23.28
CA ARG A 204 3.61 -9.43 22.12
C ARG A 204 2.82 -9.72 20.84
N LYS A 205 2.49 -11.00 20.57
CA LYS A 205 1.73 -11.40 19.37
C LYS A 205 0.33 -10.75 19.37
N THR A 206 -0.40 -10.88 20.47
CA THR A 206 -1.73 -10.30 20.67
C THR A 206 -1.71 -8.78 20.54
N ALA A 207 -0.71 -8.13 21.16
CA ALA A 207 -0.55 -6.67 21.06
C ALA A 207 -0.33 -6.18 19.62
N VAL A 208 0.53 -6.86 18.85
CA VAL A 208 0.83 -6.47 17.46
C VAL A 208 -0.41 -6.60 16.58
N VAL A 209 -1.15 -7.70 16.70
CA VAL A 209 -2.40 -7.90 15.95
C VAL A 209 -3.42 -6.83 16.32
N TYR A 210 -3.59 -6.54 17.61
CA TYR A 210 -4.51 -5.49 18.07
C TYR A 210 -4.15 -4.11 17.50
N VAL A 211 -2.86 -3.77 17.48
CA VAL A 211 -2.36 -2.53 16.84
C VAL A 211 -2.71 -2.52 15.35
N GLN A 212 -2.46 -3.61 14.63
CA GLN A 212 -2.70 -3.68 13.19
C GLN A 212 -4.19 -3.60 12.80
N GLU A 213 -5.09 -4.18 13.61
CA GLU A 213 -6.55 -3.99 13.48
C GLU A 213 -6.95 -2.53 13.71
N ASN A 214 -6.35 -1.86 14.70
CA ASN A 214 -6.67 -0.45 15.00
C ASN A 214 -6.00 0.55 14.04
N MET A 215 -4.97 0.14 13.30
CA MET A 215 -4.36 0.88 12.19
C MET A 215 -5.15 0.72 10.86
N ARG A 216 -6.40 0.26 10.90
CA ARG A 216 -7.26 0.17 9.72
C ARG A 216 -7.48 1.52 9.03
N GLN A 217 -7.46 1.53 7.70
CA GLN A 217 -7.63 2.72 6.86
C GLN A 217 -9.07 3.21 6.75
N THR A 218 -10.05 2.34 6.89
CA THR A 218 -11.48 2.66 6.77
C THR A 218 -12.15 2.60 8.14
N ALA A 219 -13.18 3.41 8.35
CA ALA A 219 -14.04 3.26 9.52
C ALA A 219 -14.99 2.06 9.37
N HIS A 220 -15.51 1.56 10.49
CA HIS A 220 -16.58 0.56 10.44
C HIS A 220 -17.84 1.16 9.82
N GLY A 221 -18.45 0.45 8.87
CA GLY A 221 -19.61 0.94 8.13
C GLY A 221 -19.27 1.87 6.95
N ALA A 222 -17.99 2.02 6.58
CA ALA A 222 -17.62 2.75 5.37
C ALA A 222 -18.31 2.16 4.12
N THR A 223 -18.82 3.04 3.24
CA THR A 223 -19.34 2.68 1.92
C THR A 223 -18.20 2.54 0.92
N ASN A 224 -18.48 1.97 -0.26
CA ASN A 224 -17.47 1.89 -1.31
C ASN A 224 -17.07 3.26 -1.86
N TYR A 225 -17.97 4.26 -1.84
CA TYR A 225 -17.60 5.65 -2.18
C TYR A 225 -16.50 6.18 -1.27
N HIS A 226 -16.64 6.00 0.06
CA HIS A 226 -15.59 6.38 1.00
C HIS A 226 -14.29 5.61 0.76
N ARG A 227 -14.38 4.31 0.42
CA ARG A 227 -13.20 3.49 0.09
C ARG A 227 -12.50 4.00 -1.18
N THR A 228 -13.24 4.36 -2.22
CA THR A 228 -12.67 4.93 -3.46
C THR A 228 -11.90 6.21 -3.19
N VAL A 229 -12.44 7.15 -2.40
CA VAL A 229 -11.73 8.38 -2.01
C VAL A 229 -10.45 8.05 -1.24
N MET A 230 -10.53 7.10 -0.31
CA MET A 230 -9.36 6.62 0.45
C MET A 230 -8.31 5.93 -0.41
N LEU A 231 -8.75 5.18 -1.43
CA LEU A 231 -7.86 4.53 -2.40
C LEU A 231 -7.09 5.57 -3.21
N TYR A 232 -7.77 6.60 -3.69
CA TYR A 232 -7.15 7.69 -4.42
C TYR A 232 -6.05 8.37 -3.59
N LEU A 233 -6.36 8.81 -2.37
CA LEU A 233 -5.37 9.44 -1.47
C LEU A 233 -4.20 8.50 -1.14
N LEU A 234 -4.46 7.20 -1.01
CA LEU A 234 -3.43 6.18 -0.79
C LEU A 234 -2.51 6.01 -2.01
N ILE A 235 -3.05 6.07 -3.23
CA ILE A 235 -2.28 6.00 -4.47
C ILE A 235 -1.36 7.23 -4.59
N GLU A 236 -1.84 8.43 -4.27
CA GLU A 236 -1.01 9.65 -4.26
C GLU A 236 0.20 9.52 -3.31
N GLY A 237 -0.03 8.97 -2.12
CA GLY A 237 1.04 8.65 -1.17
C GLY A 237 1.98 7.54 -1.65
N LEU A 238 1.46 6.53 -2.35
CA LEU A 238 2.24 5.43 -2.92
C LEU A 238 3.17 5.92 -4.04
N MET A 239 2.68 6.77 -4.93
CA MET A 239 3.46 7.35 -6.03
C MET A 239 4.63 8.17 -5.49
N SER A 240 4.42 8.94 -4.42
CA SER A 240 5.50 9.68 -3.74
C SER A 240 6.60 8.75 -3.20
N ASP A 241 6.21 7.63 -2.59
CA ASP A 241 7.16 6.64 -2.05
C ASP A 241 7.93 5.94 -3.17
N LEU A 242 7.23 5.59 -4.27
CA LEU A 242 7.84 4.96 -5.44
C LEU A 242 8.84 5.90 -6.11
N PHE A 243 8.47 7.17 -6.34
CA PHE A 243 9.36 8.16 -6.93
C PHE A 243 10.63 8.36 -6.10
N MET A 244 10.48 8.46 -4.77
CA MET A 244 11.63 8.56 -3.86
C MET A 244 12.56 7.35 -3.90
N LEU A 245 12.04 6.16 -4.23
CA LEU A 245 12.86 4.95 -4.34
C LEU A 245 13.68 4.91 -5.64
N ILE A 246 13.16 5.50 -6.71
CA ILE A 246 13.82 5.52 -8.03
C ILE A 246 14.70 6.76 -8.23
N ALA A 247 14.50 7.81 -7.43
CA ALA A 247 15.23 9.06 -7.54
C ALA A 247 16.32 9.25 -6.47
N GLN A 248 16.48 8.34 -5.50
CA GLN A 248 17.51 8.49 -4.48
C GLN A 248 18.27 7.19 -4.24
N ASP A 249 19.55 7.35 -3.90
CA ASP A 249 20.41 6.25 -3.47
C ASP A 249 20.70 6.32 -1.95
N GLY A 250 21.06 5.17 -1.37
CA GLY A 250 21.60 5.08 -0.01
C GLY A 250 20.71 4.40 1.03
N ILE A 251 21.14 4.43 2.30
CA ILE A 251 20.49 3.68 3.39
C ILE A 251 19.08 4.20 3.67
N LEU A 252 18.87 5.52 3.58
CA LEU A 252 17.57 6.14 3.82
C LEU A 252 16.49 5.73 2.82
N VAL A 253 16.90 5.29 1.62
CA VAL A 253 16.05 4.75 0.55
C VAL A 253 15.68 3.31 0.87
N LYS A 254 16.62 2.52 1.39
CA LYS A 254 16.34 1.16 1.86
C LYS A 254 15.25 1.13 2.93
N ILE A 255 15.14 2.18 3.75
CA ILE A 255 14.08 2.32 4.75
C ILE A 255 12.75 2.75 4.10
N GLN A 256 12.77 3.51 3.00
CA GLN A 256 11.56 3.95 2.28
C GLN A 256 10.72 2.76 1.78
N TYR A 257 11.36 1.65 1.48
CA TYR A 257 10.69 0.39 1.15
C TYR A 257 9.70 -0.11 2.21
N ILE A 258 9.94 0.20 3.49
CA ILE A 258 9.00 -0.12 4.58
C ILE A 258 7.71 0.67 4.39
N SER A 259 7.82 1.95 4.00
CA SER A 259 6.66 2.79 3.69
C SER A 259 5.92 2.28 2.45
N LEU A 260 6.66 1.97 1.37
CA LEU A 260 6.08 1.42 0.14
C LEU A 260 5.28 0.13 0.42
N GLY A 261 5.90 -0.85 1.11
CA GLY A 261 5.25 -2.11 1.45
C GLY A 261 4.00 -1.91 2.31
N TYR A 262 4.07 -1.00 3.28
CA TYR A 262 2.90 -0.67 4.11
C TYR A 262 1.75 -0.06 3.30
N ASN A 263 2.04 0.85 2.37
CA ASN A 263 1.02 1.44 1.50
C ASN A 263 0.45 0.42 0.51
N LEU A 264 1.29 -0.41 -0.09
CA LEU A 264 0.88 -1.45 -1.03
C LEU A 264 -0.03 -2.50 -0.38
N SER A 265 0.29 -2.93 0.84
CA SER A 265 -0.62 -3.80 1.63
C SER A 265 -1.94 -3.10 1.97
N GLY A 266 -1.90 -1.78 2.22
CA GLY A 266 -3.10 -0.97 2.37
C GLY A 266 -3.98 -0.99 1.12
N VAL A 267 -3.38 -0.86 -0.07
CA VAL A 267 -4.10 -0.91 -1.36
C VAL A 267 -4.77 -2.27 -1.52
N LEU A 268 -4.02 -3.37 -1.35
CA LEU A 268 -4.54 -4.73 -1.49
C LEU A 268 -5.73 -4.98 -0.56
N LEU A 269 -5.60 -4.56 0.70
CA LEU A 269 -6.65 -4.72 1.69
C LEU A 269 -7.89 -3.89 1.35
N LEU A 270 -7.71 -2.62 0.98
CA LEU A 270 -8.83 -1.73 0.71
C LEU A 270 -9.61 -2.15 -0.54
N VAL A 271 -8.90 -2.61 -1.58
CA VAL A 271 -9.51 -3.22 -2.78
C VAL A 271 -10.28 -4.48 -2.40
N TYR A 272 -9.72 -5.35 -1.56
CA TYR A 272 -10.42 -6.54 -1.09
C TYR A 272 -11.67 -6.19 -0.26
N GLU A 273 -11.60 -5.20 0.63
CA GLU A 273 -12.77 -4.72 1.38
C GLU A 273 -13.89 -4.21 0.45
N MET A 274 -13.54 -3.55 -0.66
CA MET A 274 -14.51 -3.10 -1.65
C MET A 274 -15.20 -4.30 -2.32
N ILE A 275 -14.44 -5.31 -2.77
CA ILE A 275 -14.96 -6.55 -3.37
C ILE A 275 -15.85 -7.31 -2.37
N GLU A 276 -15.40 -7.43 -1.13
CA GLU A 276 -16.15 -8.08 -0.04
C GLU A 276 -17.47 -7.36 0.23
N ASN A 277 -17.47 -6.02 0.24
CA ASN A 277 -18.69 -5.23 0.42
C ASN A 277 -19.66 -5.33 -0.77
N MET A 278 -19.17 -5.57 -1.98
CA MET A 278 -20.02 -5.81 -3.17
C MET A 278 -20.67 -7.20 -3.19
N ARG A 279 -20.30 -8.09 -2.26
CA ARG A 279 -20.80 -9.48 -2.17
C ARG A 279 -20.60 -10.31 -3.44
N TRP A 280 -19.54 -10.00 -4.19
CA TRP A 280 -19.21 -10.69 -5.46
C TRP A 280 -18.69 -12.12 -5.27
N LEU A 281 -18.18 -12.43 -4.07
CA LEU A 281 -17.63 -13.75 -3.75
C LEU A 281 -18.61 -14.55 -2.87
N ARG A 282 -18.81 -15.83 -3.21
CA ARG A 282 -19.49 -16.78 -2.33
C ARG A 282 -18.69 -16.96 -1.03
N GLU A 283 -19.37 -17.18 0.09
CA GLU A 283 -18.76 -17.25 1.43
C GLU A 283 -17.55 -18.18 1.52
N LYS A 284 -17.64 -19.39 0.94
CA LYS A 284 -16.53 -20.36 0.90
C LYS A 284 -15.26 -19.77 0.26
N TRP A 285 -15.42 -19.10 -0.89
CA TRP A 285 -14.31 -18.48 -1.62
C TRP A 285 -13.83 -17.19 -0.96
N ARG A 286 -14.76 -16.41 -0.38
CA ARG A 286 -14.44 -15.24 0.43
C ARG A 286 -13.48 -15.61 1.55
N MET A 287 -13.83 -16.63 2.36
CA MET A 287 -13.00 -17.10 3.46
C MET A 287 -11.67 -17.69 3.01
N PHE A 288 -11.69 -18.49 1.93
CA PHE A 288 -10.47 -19.05 1.35
C PHE A 288 -9.48 -17.94 0.99
N VAL A 289 -9.91 -16.93 0.23
CA VAL A 289 -9.06 -15.79 -0.15
C VAL A 289 -8.62 -15.01 1.09
N LYS A 290 -9.54 -14.74 2.05
CA LYS A 290 -9.23 -13.99 3.27
C LYS A 290 -8.15 -14.70 4.11
N ARG A 291 -8.25 -16.01 4.28
CA ARG A 291 -7.30 -16.81 5.08
C ARG A 291 -5.97 -17.04 4.37
N MET A 292 -5.99 -17.13 3.05
CA MET A 292 -4.79 -17.36 2.25
C MET A 292 -3.96 -16.10 2.03
N VAL A 293 -4.61 -14.99 1.65
CA VAL A 293 -3.93 -13.77 1.21
C VAL A 293 -3.95 -12.68 2.29
N PHE A 294 -4.98 -12.66 3.13
CA PHE A 294 -5.20 -11.63 4.15
C PHE A 294 -5.11 -12.19 5.56
N CYS A 295 -3.96 -12.79 5.90
CA CYS A 295 -3.67 -13.28 7.23
C CYS A 295 -2.43 -12.64 7.86
N TYR A 296 -2.44 -12.52 9.17
CA TYR A 296 -1.40 -11.82 9.93
C TYR A 296 -0.02 -12.50 9.84
N GLU A 297 0.02 -13.82 9.70
CA GLU A 297 1.26 -14.59 9.60
C GLU A 297 1.99 -14.42 8.27
N SER A 298 1.30 -14.09 7.18
CA SER A 298 1.92 -13.84 5.87
C SER A 298 1.94 -12.35 5.49
N SER A 299 1.15 -11.53 6.20
CA SER A 299 1.14 -10.07 6.05
C SER A 299 2.55 -9.48 6.14
N MET A 300 2.89 -8.57 5.24
CA MET A 300 4.20 -7.90 5.12
C MET A 300 5.35 -8.78 4.61
N PHE A 301 5.22 -10.10 4.55
CA PHE A 301 6.31 -10.96 4.06
C PHE A 301 6.50 -10.81 2.55
N GLY A 302 5.40 -10.85 1.78
CA GLY A 302 5.43 -10.58 0.34
C GLY A 302 5.93 -9.18 0.02
N GLU A 303 5.46 -8.19 0.77
CA GLU A 303 5.91 -6.80 0.65
C GLU A 303 7.42 -6.68 0.90
N LEU A 304 7.94 -7.28 1.97
CA LEU A 304 9.37 -7.21 2.30
C LEU A 304 10.24 -7.93 1.27
N LEU A 305 9.79 -9.05 0.70
CA LEU A 305 10.53 -9.73 -0.36
C LEU A 305 10.47 -8.99 -1.70
N SER A 306 9.36 -8.31 -1.99
CA SER A 306 9.20 -7.54 -3.23
C SER A 306 10.24 -6.42 -3.34
N VAL A 307 10.65 -5.86 -2.20
CA VAL A 307 11.69 -4.83 -2.08
C VAL A 307 13.03 -5.30 -2.63
N VAL A 308 13.41 -6.55 -2.32
CA VAL A 308 14.71 -7.10 -2.75
C VAL A 308 14.75 -7.28 -4.27
N GLY A 309 13.62 -7.66 -4.87
CA GLY A 309 13.50 -7.90 -6.30
C GLY A 309 13.12 -6.67 -7.14
N LEU A 310 12.66 -5.58 -6.53
CA LEU A 310 12.00 -4.47 -7.25
C LEU A 310 12.90 -3.84 -8.32
N GLN A 311 14.15 -3.50 -7.96
CA GLN A 311 15.08 -2.84 -8.90
C GLN A 311 15.41 -3.75 -10.09
N HIS A 312 15.63 -5.04 -9.83
CA HIS A 312 15.89 -6.02 -10.89
C HIS A 312 14.67 -6.24 -11.78
N TYR A 313 13.48 -6.28 -11.18
CA TYR A 313 12.22 -6.40 -11.90
C TYR A 313 11.98 -5.21 -12.83
N ILE A 314 12.11 -3.97 -12.33
CA ILE A 314 11.94 -2.76 -13.15
C ILE A 314 12.98 -2.70 -14.27
N THR A 315 14.25 -2.99 -13.95
CA THR A 315 15.33 -3.01 -14.96
C THR A 315 15.06 -4.04 -16.06
N THR A 316 14.59 -5.23 -15.70
CA THR A 316 14.24 -6.28 -16.66
C THR A 316 13.05 -5.90 -17.54
N ILE A 317 12.03 -5.27 -16.96
CA ILE A 317 10.87 -4.74 -17.72
C ILE A 317 11.33 -3.69 -18.71
N ASN A 318 12.14 -2.73 -18.28
CA ASN A 318 12.64 -1.68 -19.15
C ASN A 318 13.47 -2.28 -20.29
N ARG A 319 14.24 -3.34 -20.05
CA ARG A 319 15.01 -4.03 -21.11
C ARG A 319 14.20 -5.03 -21.96
N SER A 320 12.89 -5.13 -21.75
CA SER A 320 12.01 -5.96 -22.57
C SER A 320 11.53 -5.21 -23.83
N SER A 321 10.59 -5.80 -24.58
CA SER A 321 9.95 -5.15 -25.73
C SER A 321 9.24 -3.83 -25.40
N LEU A 322 9.00 -3.53 -24.10
CA LEU A 322 8.49 -2.23 -23.67
C LEU A 322 9.41 -1.07 -24.07
N ARG A 323 10.71 -1.31 -24.24
CA ARG A 323 11.66 -0.30 -24.74
C ARG A 323 11.22 0.30 -26.07
N ASP A 324 10.67 -0.51 -26.97
CA ASP A 324 10.40 -0.12 -28.36
C ASP A 324 8.96 0.38 -28.55
N SER A 325 8.34 0.90 -27.49
CA SER A 325 6.94 1.31 -27.48
C SER A 325 6.69 2.80 -27.74
N GLY A 326 7.71 3.55 -28.18
CA GLY A 326 7.59 4.94 -28.62
C GLY A 326 6.46 5.16 -29.65
N PRO A 327 6.38 4.35 -30.73
CA PRO A 327 5.32 4.48 -31.72
C PRO A 327 3.91 4.30 -31.15
N ALA A 328 3.71 3.34 -30.24
CA ALA A 328 2.43 3.11 -29.59
C ALA A 328 2.03 4.27 -28.66
N ALA A 329 3.01 4.86 -27.97
CA ALA A 329 2.78 6.02 -27.12
C ALA A 329 2.39 7.27 -27.93
N LEU A 330 2.98 7.46 -29.13
CA LEU A 330 2.60 8.54 -30.04
C LEU A 330 1.18 8.36 -30.60
N GLU A 331 0.77 7.13 -30.89
CA GLU A 331 -0.57 6.83 -31.43
C GLU A 331 -1.70 7.09 -30.42
N VAL A 332 -1.48 6.74 -29.14
CA VAL A 332 -2.54 6.81 -28.09
C VAL A 332 -2.41 8.02 -27.16
N SER A 333 -1.20 8.56 -27.00
CA SER A 333 -0.71 9.54 -26.00
C SER A 333 0.19 8.93 -24.92
N TYR A 334 1.24 9.69 -24.57
CA TYR A 334 2.18 9.35 -23.50
C TYR A 334 1.49 9.13 -22.15
N TYR A 335 0.45 9.91 -21.84
CA TYR A 335 -0.30 9.77 -20.59
C TYR A 335 -1.01 8.40 -20.49
N VAL A 336 -1.77 8.02 -21.52
CA VAL A 336 -2.49 6.73 -21.52
C VAL A 336 -1.50 5.56 -21.56
N TRP A 337 -0.45 5.66 -22.36
CA TRP A 337 0.58 4.62 -22.44
C TRP A 337 1.34 4.44 -21.11
N SER A 338 1.53 5.52 -20.36
CA SER A 338 2.08 5.47 -19.00
C SER A 338 1.24 4.64 -18.03
N LEU A 339 -0.09 4.67 -18.15
CA LEU A 339 -0.97 3.79 -17.36
C LEU A 339 -0.72 2.31 -17.67
N VAL A 340 -0.39 1.97 -18.91
CA VAL A 340 -0.03 0.60 -19.31
C VAL A 340 1.34 0.21 -18.74
N GLY A 341 2.32 1.10 -18.83
CA GLY A 341 3.66 0.89 -18.26
C GLY A 341 3.62 0.68 -16.74
N HIS A 342 3.00 1.60 -16.00
CA HIS A 342 2.79 1.46 -14.56
C HIS A 342 1.90 0.26 -14.21
N GLY A 343 0.86 0.00 -15.01
CA GLY A 343 -0.03 -1.16 -14.84
C GLY A 343 0.76 -2.46 -14.88
N THR A 344 1.71 -2.60 -15.80
CA THR A 344 2.59 -3.77 -15.90
C THR A 344 3.42 -3.95 -14.63
N ILE A 345 4.04 -2.88 -14.11
CA ILE A 345 4.80 -2.90 -12.86
C ILE A 345 3.92 -3.31 -11.68
N VAL A 346 2.77 -2.63 -11.51
CA VAL A 346 1.87 -2.85 -10.37
C VAL A 346 1.30 -4.26 -10.40
N LEU A 347 0.84 -4.76 -11.55
CA LEU A 347 0.27 -6.10 -11.68
C LEU A 347 1.31 -7.19 -11.37
N GLY A 348 2.54 -7.04 -11.84
CA GLY A 348 3.59 -8.01 -11.51
C GLY A 348 3.96 -7.99 -10.03
N LEU A 349 4.06 -6.82 -9.41
CA LEU A 349 4.31 -6.70 -7.97
C LEU A 349 3.18 -7.30 -7.14
N VAL A 350 1.93 -6.99 -7.48
CA VAL A 350 0.75 -7.55 -6.82
C VAL A 350 0.74 -9.07 -6.96
N THR A 351 1.00 -9.59 -8.15
CA THR A 351 1.06 -11.04 -8.40
C THR A 351 2.14 -11.70 -7.55
N PHE A 352 3.33 -11.12 -7.49
CA PHE A 352 4.43 -11.62 -6.66
C PHE A 352 4.05 -11.64 -5.18
N ILE A 353 3.54 -10.52 -4.65
CA ILE A 353 3.17 -10.38 -3.23
C ILE A 353 2.08 -11.39 -2.85
N VAL A 354 1.03 -11.49 -3.66
CA VAL A 354 -0.08 -12.42 -3.43
C VAL A 354 0.43 -13.86 -3.47
N SER A 355 1.31 -14.20 -4.42
CA SER A 355 1.89 -15.56 -4.52
C SER A 355 2.73 -15.91 -3.31
N VAL A 356 3.59 -15.01 -2.86
CA VAL A 356 4.41 -15.20 -1.65
C VAL A 356 3.53 -15.36 -0.41
N ARG A 357 2.51 -14.51 -0.26
CA ARG A 357 1.57 -14.58 0.88
C ARG A 357 0.82 -15.91 0.89
N ALA A 358 0.32 -16.34 -0.26
CA ALA A 358 -0.41 -17.59 -0.41
C ALA A 358 0.48 -18.81 -0.12
N LEU A 359 1.69 -18.83 -0.67
CA LEU A 359 2.67 -19.90 -0.43
C LEU A 359 3.01 -20.00 1.06
N TRP A 360 3.30 -18.87 1.70
CA TRP A 360 3.62 -18.85 3.13
C TRP A 360 2.44 -19.27 4.00
N ALA A 361 1.23 -18.81 3.68
CA ALA A 361 0.02 -19.25 4.38
C ALA A 361 -0.17 -20.77 4.26
N PHE A 362 0.04 -21.35 3.06
CA PHE A 362 -0.06 -22.78 2.83
C PHE A 362 0.95 -23.57 3.67
N ILE A 363 2.23 -23.14 3.65
CA ILE A 363 3.29 -23.74 4.47
C ILE A 363 2.93 -23.65 5.96
N TYR A 364 2.50 -22.48 6.42
CA TYR A 364 2.15 -22.24 7.81
C TYR A 364 1.00 -23.14 8.29
N VAL A 365 -0.10 -23.20 7.54
CA VAL A 365 -1.27 -24.03 7.89
C VAL A 365 -0.91 -25.51 7.86
N SER A 366 -0.18 -25.95 6.84
CA SER A 366 0.27 -27.34 6.72
C SER A 366 1.15 -27.75 7.90
N TRP A 367 2.06 -26.88 8.32
CA TRP A 367 2.95 -27.17 9.45
C TRP A 367 2.21 -27.13 10.79
N LYS A 368 1.45 -26.07 11.05
CA LYS A 368 0.81 -25.84 12.36
C LYS A 368 -0.41 -26.72 12.61
N HIS A 369 -1.30 -26.82 11.63
CA HIS A 369 -2.61 -27.47 11.80
C HIS A 369 -2.64 -28.89 11.24
N ARG A 370 -1.64 -29.27 10.43
CA ARG A 370 -1.57 -30.58 9.74
C ARG A 370 -2.79 -30.88 8.85
N THR A 371 -3.61 -29.87 8.56
CA THR A 371 -4.79 -29.97 7.70
C THR A 371 -5.01 -28.66 6.95
N LEU A 372 -5.33 -28.78 5.66
CA LEU A 372 -5.69 -27.65 4.81
C LEU A 372 -7.17 -27.26 4.95
N ALA A 373 -7.96 -28.04 5.70
CA ALA A 373 -9.36 -27.75 5.95
C ALA A 373 -9.58 -26.38 6.60
N VAL A 374 -8.58 -25.86 7.32
CA VAL A 374 -8.58 -24.51 7.90
C VAL A 374 -8.85 -23.42 6.86
N PHE A 375 -8.49 -23.61 5.58
CA PHE A 375 -8.79 -22.60 4.55
C PHE A 375 -10.26 -22.56 4.14
N PHE A 376 -10.98 -23.67 4.25
CA PHE A 376 -12.32 -23.83 3.69
C PHE A 376 -13.42 -23.97 4.75
N ALA A 377 -13.08 -24.41 5.96
CA ALA A 377 -14.05 -24.69 7.00
C ALA A 377 -14.76 -23.41 7.46
N PRO A 378 -16.09 -23.40 7.56
CA PRO A 378 -16.81 -22.27 8.12
C PRO A 378 -16.41 -22.03 9.58
N CYS A 379 -16.49 -20.77 10.00
CA CYS A 379 -16.37 -20.38 11.40
C CYS A 379 -17.36 -19.25 11.68
N CYS A 380 -18.20 -19.44 12.69
CA CYS A 380 -19.23 -18.48 13.05
C CYS A 380 -18.68 -17.11 13.49
N VAL A 381 -17.47 -17.08 14.05
CA VAL A 381 -16.76 -15.84 14.42
C VAL A 381 -16.36 -15.03 13.19
N ASP A 382 -15.83 -15.68 12.15
CA ASP A 382 -15.48 -15.01 10.89
C ASP A 382 -16.71 -14.42 10.20
N THR A 383 -17.85 -15.11 10.33
CA THR A 383 -19.14 -14.67 9.80
C THR A 383 -19.64 -13.45 10.57
N THR A 384 -19.52 -13.45 11.90
CA THR A 384 -19.98 -12.35 12.77
C THR A 384 -19.09 -11.12 12.64
N LEU A 385 -17.77 -11.32 12.58
CA LEU A 385 -16.79 -10.26 12.34
C LEU A 385 -16.97 -9.64 10.96
N ALA A 386 -17.20 -10.46 9.91
CA ALA A 386 -17.38 -10.01 8.53
C ALA A 386 -16.34 -8.94 8.12
N LEU A 387 -16.81 -7.79 7.63
CA LEU A 387 -15.99 -6.63 7.25
C LEU A 387 -15.37 -5.89 8.45
N ARG A 388 -15.75 -6.20 9.71
CA ARG A 388 -15.19 -5.54 10.91
C ARG A 388 -13.78 -6.02 11.22
N ASN A 389 -13.46 -7.26 10.83
CA ASN A 389 -12.10 -7.78 10.93
C ASN A 389 -11.31 -7.49 9.64
N LYS A 390 -10.13 -6.89 9.82
CA LYS A 390 -9.20 -6.56 8.74
C LYS A 390 -8.57 -7.82 8.15
N MET A 391 -8.01 -8.68 8.98
CA MET A 391 -7.24 -9.86 8.54
C MET A 391 -7.46 -11.04 9.48
N THR A 392 -7.31 -12.25 8.97
CA THR A 392 -7.43 -13.46 9.79
C THR A 392 -6.13 -13.76 10.54
N LEU A 393 -6.25 -14.42 11.69
CA LEU A 393 -5.10 -14.90 12.46
C LEU A 393 -5.03 -16.42 12.33
N LEU A 394 -4.25 -16.94 11.39
CA LEU A 394 -4.20 -18.39 11.10
C LEU A 394 -3.72 -19.18 12.31
N GLY A 395 -2.75 -18.63 13.03
CA GLY A 395 -2.25 -19.22 14.26
C GLY A 395 -3.19 -19.06 15.45
N GLY A 396 -4.27 -18.29 15.30
CA GLY A 396 -5.32 -18.10 16.29
C GLY A 396 -6.45 -19.11 16.16
N TYR A 397 -6.48 -19.92 15.10
CA TYR A 397 -7.44 -21.01 15.00
C TYR A 397 -7.02 -22.24 15.80
N ARG A 398 -8.01 -23.08 16.09
CA ARG A 398 -7.87 -24.42 16.64
C ARG A 398 -8.83 -25.36 15.92
N TRP A 399 -8.29 -26.50 15.48
CA TRP A 399 -9.05 -27.54 14.81
C TRP A 399 -9.43 -28.62 15.82
N GLU A 400 -10.72 -28.72 16.15
CA GLU A 400 -11.26 -29.66 17.14
C GLU A 400 -12.54 -30.30 16.56
N ASP A 401 -12.64 -31.63 16.59
CA ASP A 401 -13.81 -32.39 16.13
C ASP A 401 -14.34 -32.02 14.72
N GLY A 402 -13.42 -31.79 13.78
CA GLY A 402 -13.75 -31.39 12.40
C GLY A 402 -14.29 -29.96 12.27
N LYS A 403 -14.23 -29.16 13.33
CA LYS A 403 -14.72 -27.78 13.39
C LYS A 403 -13.59 -26.82 13.70
N LEU A 404 -13.77 -25.58 13.25
CA LEU A 404 -12.78 -24.51 13.39
C LEU A 404 -13.21 -23.52 14.48
N TYR A 405 -12.36 -23.36 15.49
CA TYR A 405 -12.54 -22.44 16.60
C TYR A 405 -11.45 -21.38 16.63
N TYR A 406 -11.75 -20.17 17.11
CA TYR A 406 -10.75 -19.20 17.52
C TYR A 406 -10.36 -19.41 18.97
N THR A 407 -9.07 -19.30 19.26
CA THR A 407 -8.57 -19.32 20.63
C THR A 407 -8.94 -18.03 21.35
N LYS A 408 -9.08 -18.10 22.69
CA LYS A 408 -9.32 -16.90 23.51
C LYS A 408 -8.28 -15.79 23.27
N ASP A 409 -7.01 -16.14 23.06
CA ASP A 409 -5.96 -15.18 22.75
C ASP A 409 -6.16 -14.47 21.40
N ALA A 410 -6.72 -15.18 20.42
CA ALA A 410 -7.05 -14.60 19.12
C ALA A 410 -8.26 -13.67 19.20
N LEU A 411 -9.30 -14.05 19.93
CA LEU A 411 -10.46 -13.18 20.22
C LEU A 411 -9.99 -11.90 20.92
N LYS A 412 -9.12 -12.06 21.93
CA LYS A 412 -8.46 -10.96 22.63
C LYS A 412 -7.66 -10.09 21.67
N ALA A 413 -6.88 -10.69 20.76
CA ALA A 413 -6.06 -9.98 19.76
C ALA A 413 -6.91 -9.12 18.81
N PHE A 414 -8.10 -9.59 18.41
CA PHE A 414 -9.05 -8.81 17.62
C PHE A 414 -9.77 -7.73 18.44
N GLY A 415 -9.59 -7.70 19.76
CA GLY A 415 -10.29 -6.77 20.64
C GLY A 415 -11.73 -7.15 20.94
N LEU A 416 -12.09 -8.41 20.74
CA LEU A 416 -13.41 -8.93 21.08
C LEU A 416 -13.54 -9.11 22.59
N LEU A 417 -14.69 -8.71 23.10
CA LEU A 417 -15.04 -8.78 24.50
C LEU A 417 -16.38 -9.48 24.66
N LYS A 418 -16.58 -10.10 25.81
CA LYS A 418 -17.85 -10.69 26.22
C LYS A 418 -18.62 -9.65 27.02
N MET A 419 -19.91 -9.53 26.77
CA MET A 419 -20.83 -8.74 27.60
C MET A 419 -21.92 -9.65 28.15
N GLU A 420 -22.21 -9.54 29.43
CA GLU A 420 -23.31 -10.24 30.07
C GLU A 420 -24.34 -9.22 30.59
N GLU A 421 -25.61 -9.49 30.29
CA GLU A 421 -26.74 -8.75 30.84
C GLU A 421 -27.27 -9.41 32.11
N ALA A 422 -28.11 -8.68 32.85
CA ALA A 422 -28.64 -9.14 34.14
C ALA A 422 -29.49 -10.41 34.04
N ASP A 423 -30.02 -10.72 32.84
CA ASP A 423 -30.78 -11.93 32.53
C ASP A 423 -29.89 -13.16 32.24
N GLY A 424 -28.56 -13.00 32.26
CA GLY A 424 -27.58 -14.03 31.94
C GLY A 424 -27.32 -14.18 30.43
N SER A 425 -27.92 -13.36 29.58
CA SER A 425 -27.68 -13.36 28.14
C SER A 425 -26.28 -12.84 27.84
N ALA A 426 -25.51 -13.62 27.07
CA ALA A 426 -24.13 -13.30 26.72
C ALA A 426 -24.02 -12.82 25.26
N PHE A 427 -23.27 -11.74 25.07
CA PHE A 427 -23.12 -11.03 23.81
C PHE A 427 -21.65 -10.77 23.49
N VAL A 428 -21.37 -10.54 22.22
CA VAL A 428 -20.05 -10.17 21.72
C VAL A 428 -20.00 -8.67 21.51
N VAL A 429 -18.98 -8.04 22.06
CA VAL A 429 -18.77 -6.61 21.97
C VAL A 429 -17.45 -6.29 21.29
N LEU A 430 -17.50 -5.30 20.40
CA LEU A 430 -16.34 -4.75 19.71
C LEU A 430 -16.31 -3.23 19.85
N ARG A 431 -15.12 -2.66 19.89
CA ARG A 431 -14.94 -1.20 19.84
C ARG A 431 -15.12 -0.69 18.41
N LYS A 432 -16.14 0.13 18.16
CA LYS A 432 -16.38 0.72 16.83
C LYS A 432 -15.39 1.84 16.52
N THR A 433 -14.53 1.58 15.54
CA THR A 433 -13.67 2.59 14.89
C THR A 433 -14.49 3.54 14.01
N ARG A 434 -14.49 4.83 14.35
CA ARG A 434 -15.05 5.94 13.55
C ARG A 434 -13.95 6.65 12.76
N TRP A 435 -14.31 7.42 11.73
CA TRP A 435 -13.36 8.12 10.86
C TRP A 435 -12.41 9.05 11.62
N PHE A 436 -12.95 9.95 12.43
CA PHE A 436 -12.16 10.99 13.12
C PHE A 436 -12.31 10.95 14.65
N GLU A 437 -13.50 10.62 15.15
CA GLU A 437 -13.83 10.68 16.57
C GLU A 437 -13.25 9.53 17.39
N ILE A 438 -12.85 9.83 18.64
CA ILE A 438 -12.38 8.87 19.62
C ILE A 438 -13.28 8.89 20.86
N LEU A 439 -14.53 8.45 20.69
CA LEU A 439 -15.51 8.41 21.78
C LEU A 439 -15.06 7.45 22.90
N ALA A 440 -15.35 7.82 24.15
CA ALA A 440 -15.09 6.98 25.31
C ALA A 440 -15.95 5.70 25.27
N ASP A 441 -17.24 5.87 24.97
CA ASP A 441 -18.28 4.83 24.96
C ASP A 441 -18.65 4.43 23.53
N ASN A 442 -17.76 3.66 22.90
CA ASN A 442 -17.97 3.13 21.54
C ASN A 442 -17.90 1.61 21.48
N LEU A 443 -18.20 0.95 22.59
CA LEU A 443 -18.42 -0.49 22.63
C LEU A 443 -19.81 -0.78 22.08
N LEU A 444 -19.87 -1.63 21.06
CA LEU A 444 -21.11 -2.07 20.46
C LEU A 444 -21.21 -3.58 20.50
N VAL A 445 -22.42 -4.04 20.78
CA VAL A 445 -22.81 -5.42 20.60
C VAL A 445 -22.88 -5.71 19.10
N ILE A 446 -22.24 -6.79 18.67
CA ILE A 446 -22.19 -7.21 17.26
C ILE A 446 -22.69 -8.65 17.05
N GLY A 447 -22.92 -9.39 18.13
CA GLY A 447 -23.41 -10.76 18.07
C GLY A 447 -23.86 -11.31 19.42
N VAL A 448 -24.56 -12.44 19.37
CA VAL A 448 -24.99 -13.24 20.53
C VAL A 448 -24.10 -14.46 20.65
N THR A 449 -23.72 -14.82 21.87
CA THR A 449 -22.94 -16.04 22.15
C THR A 449 -23.85 -17.11 22.72
N THR A 450 -23.78 -18.33 22.17
CA THR A 450 -24.53 -19.49 22.65
C THR A 450 -23.57 -20.67 22.77
N GLY A 451 -23.16 -21.00 24.00
CA GLY A 451 -22.07 -21.96 24.24
C GLY A 451 -20.78 -21.48 23.55
N ALA A 452 -20.12 -22.39 22.83
CA ALA A 452 -18.95 -22.06 22.01
C ALA A 452 -19.29 -21.39 20.66
N GLY A 453 -20.58 -21.17 20.35
CA GLY A 453 -21.04 -20.58 19.09
C GLY A 453 -21.29 -19.07 19.17
N MET A 454 -21.28 -18.42 18.02
CA MET A 454 -21.51 -16.99 17.85
C MET A 454 -22.48 -16.75 16.69
N SER A 455 -23.39 -15.79 16.82
CA SER A 455 -24.29 -15.38 15.72
C SER A 455 -24.39 -13.86 15.63
N PRO A 456 -24.47 -13.27 14.42
CA PRO A 456 -24.62 -11.83 14.26
C PRO A 456 -25.98 -11.35 14.76
N CYS A 457 -26.03 -10.12 15.30
CA CYS A 457 -27.26 -9.45 15.70
C CYS A 457 -27.23 -7.95 15.33
N ASP A 458 -28.34 -7.25 15.56
CA ASP A 458 -28.42 -5.81 15.33
C ASP A 458 -27.48 -5.04 16.25
N GLU A 459 -26.76 -4.07 15.69
CA GLU A 459 -25.80 -3.27 16.44
C GLU A 459 -26.53 -2.43 17.50
N ARG A 460 -26.14 -2.60 18.77
CA ARG A 460 -26.64 -1.79 19.88
C ARG A 460 -25.54 -1.38 20.85
N PRO A 461 -25.73 -0.28 21.61
CA PRO A 461 -24.81 0.13 22.67
C PRO A 461 -24.58 -0.98 23.69
N CYS A 462 -23.35 -1.06 24.20
CA CYS A 462 -22.99 -1.96 25.30
C CYS A 462 -23.56 -1.42 26.61
N THR A 463 -24.46 -2.17 27.24
CA THR A 463 -25.17 -1.82 28.48
C THR A 463 -24.83 -2.74 29.66
N GLY A 464 -24.26 -3.93 29.38
CA GLY A 464 -23.94 -4.94 30.39
C GLY A 464 -22.51 -4.89 30.93
N MET A 465 -22.18 -5.83 31.82
CA MET A 465 -20.83 -5.99 32.33
C MET A 465 -19.93 -6.61 31.26
N VAL A 466 -18.72 -6.07 31.11
CA VAL A 466 -17.80 -6.46 30.03
C VAL A 466 -16.59 -7.21 30.59
N SER A 467 -16.29 -8.36 30.02
CA SER A 467 -15.15 -9.22 30.36
C SER A 467 -14.47 -9.77 29.10
N PHE A 468 -13.37 -10.51 29.28
CA PHE A 468 -12.73 -11.24 28.19
C PHE A 468 -13.35 -12.65 28.04
N PHE A 469 -13.17 -13.25 26.88
CA PHE A 469 -13.55 -14.65 26.67
C PHE A 469 -12.63 -15.59 27.44
N ASP A 470 -13.22 -16.51 28.18
CA ASP A 470 -12.55 -17.54 28.97
C ASP A 470 -12.32 -18.86 28.19
N HIS A 471 -13.08 -19.07 27.11
CA HIS A 471 -13.04 -20.27 26.27
C HIS A 471 -12.88 -19.95 24.77
N ASN A 472 -12.66 -21.00 23.97
CA ASN A 472 -12.56 -20.91 22.51
C ASN A 472 -13.96 -20.78 21.89
N VAL A 473 -14.09 -19.95 20.84
CA VAL A 473 -15.38 -19.67 20.19
C VAL A 473 -15.29 -19.96 18.70
N GLY A 474 -16.29 -20.64 18.13
CA GLY A 474 -16.32 -21.03 16.72
C GLY A 474 -17.29 -22.17 16.41
N GLY A 475 -16.92 -22.99 15.43
CA GLY A 475 -17.78 -24.04 14.88
C GLY A 475 -18.83 -23.51 13.90
N ASP A 476 -19.72 -24.42 13.48
CA ASP A 476 -20.83 -24.13 12.58
C ASP A 476 -21.93 -23.34 13.30
N SER A 477 -22.42 -22.28 12.64
CA SER A 477 -23.54 -21.47 13.11
C SER A 477 -24.90 -22.17 12.91
N ASN A 478 -24.96 -23.51 12.99
CA ASN A 478 -26.19 -24.24 12.73
C ASN A 478 -27.28 -23.87 13.75
N LEU A 479 -28.18 -22.97 13.33
CA LEU A 479 -29.42 -22.58 14.00
C LEU A 479 -30.28 -23.79 14.44
N ARG A 480 -30.04 -24.98 13.87
CA ARG A 480 -30.71 -26.23 14.26
C ARG A 480 -30.38 -26.66 15.70
N ASP A 481 -29.16 -26.42 16.18
CA ASP A 481 -28.80 -26.74 17.57
C ASP A 481 -29.27 -25.65 18.54
N ALA A 482 -29.37 -24.40 18.10
CA ALA A 482 -30.00 -23.32 18.89
C ALA A 482 -31.50 -23.59 19.12
N ARG A 483 -32.24 -24.12 18.13
CA ARG A 483 -33.64 -24.56 18.34
C ARG A 483 -33.74 -25.78 19.26
N ARG A 484 -32.77 -26.69 19.24
CA ARG A 484 -32.73 -27.83 20.17
C ARG A 484 -32.39 -27.39 21.60
N SER A 485 -31.46 -26.45 21.79
CA SER A 485 -31.13 -25.95 23.14
C SER A 485 -32.21 -25.03 23.71
N LEU A 486 -32.82 -24.15 22.89
CA LEU A 486 -34.02 -23.39 23.29
C LEU A 486 -35.23 -24.29 23.55
N GLY A 487 -35.41 -25.35 22.75
CA GLY A 487 -36.44 -26.35 22.98
C GLY A 487 -36.24 -27.16 24.27
N PHE A 488 -34.98 -27.41 24.66
CA PHE A 488 -34.62 -28.06 25.92
C PHE A 488 -34.82 -27.13 27.13
N TRP A 489 -34.48 -25.85 26.98
CA TRP A 489 -34.67 -24.85 28.03
C TRP A 489 -36.15 -24.48 28.24
N MET A 490 -36.97 -24.43 27.19
CA MET A 490 -38.42 -24.25 27.31
C MET A 490 -39.12 -25.49 27.91
N ARG A 491 -38.65 -26.72 27.62
CA ARG A 491 -39.21 -27.93 28.25
C ARG A 491 -38.90 -28.03 29.74
N ASN A 492 -37.72 -27.58 30.18
CA ASN A 492 -37.35 -27.61 31.59
C ASN A 492 -37.99 -26.48 32.42
N LYS A 493 -38.69 -25.52 31.80
CA LYS A 493 -39.44 -24.46 32.50
C LYS A 493 -40.94 -24.74 32.66
N VAL A 494 -41.46 -25.84 32.13
CA VAL A 494 -42.88 -26.24 32.28
C VAL A 494 -42.97 -27.61 32.93
N SER A 495 -42.60 -27.69 34.22
CA SER A 495 -43.02 -28.74 35.16
C SER A 495 -42.43 -28.47 36.55
N ALA A 496 -42.76 -27.33 37.14
CA ALA A 496 -42.74 -27.16 38.59
C ALA A 496 -43.84 -26.14 38.93
N ASP A 497 -44.74 -26.54 39.81
CA ASP A 497 -45.84 -25.80 40.44
C ASP A 497 -47.21 -25.77 39.74
N SER A 498 -48.04 -26.76 40.09
CA SER A 498 -49.30 -26.49 40.83
C SER A 498 -49.89 -27.80 41.40
N LYS A 499 -49.57 -28.09 42.66
CA LYS A 499 -50.41 -28.87 43.59
C LYS A 499 -50.24 -28.31 45.00
N SER A 500 -51.15 -27.42 45.39
CA SER A 500 -51.84 -27.38 46.69
C SER A 500 -52.94 -26.35 46.60
#